data_AF-A0AAN7ID48-F1
#
_entry.id   AF-A0AAN7ID48-F1
#
_cell.length_a   1.000
_cell.length_b   1.000
_cell.length_c   1.000
_cell.angle_alpha   90.00
_cell.angle_beta   90.00
_cell.angle_gamma   90.00
#
_symmetry.space_group_name_H-M   'P 1'
#
loop_
_entity.id
_entity.type
_entity.pdbx_description
1 polymer ?
#
loop_
_entity_poly.entity_id
_entity_poly.type
_entity_poly.pdbx_seq_one_letter_code
_entity_poly.pdbx_strand_id
1 'polypeptide(L)'
;MSVSNGLVGSLSLSLNTLQIPLFKPAIIQYKSFTDDTIITAILQNLLAFMDTINPSSSSSSTHQWKYHVFLSFRGEDTRNNFTDHIYAALNQKGVYTFRDDEKLERGEPISPMLLKAIEDSLFAIVVLSKNYASSTWCLDELVKIMDCRKNMGLIVLPIFYDVEPTVVREQTKTYAQAFVEHEKHFNKNLKKVHTWRAALTDVSNLSGWSLEDG
;
A
#
# COMPACT_ATOMS: atom_id res chain seq x y z
N MET A 1 -22.33 -20.40 50.05
CA MET A 1 -22.99 -20.75 48.77
C MET A 1 -23.97 -19.62 48.48
N SER A 2 -23.87 -18.77 47.46
CA SER A 2 -23.08 -18.73 46.23
C SER A 2 -22.69 -17.30 45.89
N VAL A 3 -21.63 -17.20 45.09
CA VAL A 3 -21.05 -16.01 44.45
C VAL A 3 -21.64 -15.86 43.05
N SER A 4 -21.84 -14.62 42.57
CA SER A 4 -21.62 -14.15 41.17
C SER A 4 -22.33 -12.80 40.99
N ASN A 5 -21.70 -11.62 40.91
CA ASN A 5 -20.73 -11.09 39.91
C ASN A 5 -21.12 -11.51 38.49
N GLY A 6 -21.24 -10.65 37.48
CA GLY A 6 -20.96 -9.24 37.31
C GLY A 6 -21.18 -8.92 35.81
N LEU A 7 -21.45 -7.66 35.51
CA LEU A 7 -21.47 -7.14 34.14
C LEU A 7 -20.14 -7.49 33.45
N VAL A 8 -20.19 -8.18 32.31
CA VAL A 8 -19.07 -8.22 31.37
C VAL A 8 -19.48 -7.41 30.15
N GLY A 9 -19.16 -6.13 30.17
CA GLY A 9 -19.16 -5.30 28.97
C GLY A 9 -18.03 -5.77 28.07
N SER A 10 -18.37 -6.16 26.82
CA SER A 10 -17.37 -6.45 25.80
C SER A 10 -16.62 -5.17 25.47
N LEU A 11 -15.35 -5.09 25.87
CA LEU A 11 -14.44 -4.05 25.40
C LEU A 11 -14.15 -4.32 23.91
N SER A 12 -14.82 -3.58 23.04
CA SER A 12 -14.39 -3.39 21.66
C SER A 12 -13.03 -2.71 21.68
N LEU A 13 -11.96 -3.49 21.61
CA LEU A 13 -10.62 -2.95 21.35
C LEU A 13 -10.62 -2.45 19.91
N SER A 14 -10.83 -1.14 19.74
CA SER A 14 -10.56 -0.51 18.44
C SER A 14 -9.08 -0.70 18.14
N LEU A 15 -8.72 -0.95 16.88
CA LEU A 15 -7.33 -1.06 16.44
C LEU A 15 -6.49 0.20 16.77
N ASN A 16 -7.12 1.30 17.18
CA ASN A 16 -6.45 2.49 17.70
C ASN A 16 -5.80 2.31 19.09
N THR A 17 -6.10 1.22 19.82
CA THR A 17 -5.52 0.96 21.16
C THR A 17 -4.21 0.19 21.10
N LEU A 18 -3.85 -0.35 19.93
CA LEU A 18 -2.55 -0.93 19.68
C LEU A 18 -1.61 0.18 19.23
N GLN A 19 -1.10 0.94 20.21
CA GLN A 19 0.09 1.78 20.05
C GLN A 19 1.31 0.87 19.88
N ILE A 20 1.32 0.03 18.84
CA ILE A 20 2.40 -0.92 18.57
C ILE A 20 3.56 -0.11 17.97
N PRO A 21 4.76 -0.16 18.55
CA PRO A 21 5.92 0.55 18.04
C PRO A 21 6.55 -0.20 16.86
N LEU A 22 5.77 -0.63 15.85
CA LEU A 22 6.26 -1.44 14.72
C LEU A 22 6.44 -0.71 13.39
N PHE A 23 6.10 0.57 13.34
CA PHE A 23 6.64 1.48 12.33
C PHE A 23 7.20 2.66 13.09
N LYS A 24 8.40 2.50 13.67
CA LYS A 24 9.21 3.71 13.86
C LYS A 24 9.40 4.24 12.44
N PRO A 25 8.89 5.44 12.13
CA PRO A 25 9.20 6.04 10.85
C PRO A 25 10.72 6.00 10.77
N ALA A 26 11.26 5.26 9.80
CA ALA A 26 12.49 5.75 9.23
C ALA A 26 12.13 7.18 8.87
N ILE A 27 12.73 8.12 9.59
CA ILE A 27 12.88 9.50 9.12
C ILE A 27 13.12 9.36 7.62
N ILE A 28 12.43 10.14 6.79
CA ILE A 28 12.76 10.26 5.36
C ILE A 28 14.26 10.56 5.32
N GLN A 29 15.06 9.52 5.22
CA GLN A 29 16.49 9.58 5.10
C GLN A 29 16.66 9.35 3.62
N TYR A 30 16.96 10.46 2.95
CA TYR A 30 17.41 10.55 1.57
C TYR A 30 18.72 9.78 1.40
N LYS A 31 18.67 8.48 1.64
CA LYS A 31 19.80 7.57 1.50
C LYS A 31 19.35 6.57 0.46
N SER A 32 19.95 6.64 -0.71
CA SER A 32 19.82 5.60 -1.72
C SER A 32 20.21 4.26 -1.07
N PHE A 33 19.27 3.33 -1.05
CA PHE A 33 19.47 1.97 -0.55
C PHE A 33 19.58 1.04 -1.75
N THR A 34 20.28 -0.10 -1.61
CA THR A 34 20.20 -1.16 -2.61
C THR A 34 18.85 -1.88 -2.52
N ASP A 35 18.41 -2.51 -3.62
CA ASP A 35 17.23 -3.39 -3.68
C ASP A 35 17.14 -4.30 -2.45
N ASP A 36 18.24 -5.02 -2.15
CA ASP A 36 18.33 -5.98 -1.05
C ASP A 36 18.06 -5.36 0.33
N THR A 37 18.48 -4.11 0.54
CA THR A 37 18.31 -3.44 1.83
C THR A 37 16.85 -3.08 2.07
N ILE A 38 16.17 -2.54 1.05
CA ILE A 38 14.74 -2.21 1.14
C ILE A 38 13.92 -3.49 1.29
N ILE A 39 14.21 -4.51 0.48
CA ILE A 39 13.52 -5.81 0.55
C ILE A 39 13.68 -6.42 1.94
N THR A 40 14.89 -6.41 2.51
CA THR A 40 15.14 -6.93 3.86
C THR A 40 14.38 -6.15 4.92
N ALA A 41 14.34 -4.82 4.83
CA ALA A 41 13.60 -3.97 5.77
C ALA A 41 12.08 -4.24 5.71
N ILE A 42 11.53 -4.36 4.49
CA ILE A 42 10.12 -4.71 4.27
C ILE A 42 9.82 -6.07 4.92
N LEU A 43 10.63 -7.09 4.63
CA LEU A 43 10.43 -8.44 5.17
C LEU A 43 10.50 -8.47 6.70
N GLN A 44 11.48 -7.80 7.30
CA GLN A 44 11.60 -7.73 8.76
C GLN A 44 10.37 -7.11 9.42
N ASN A 45 9.89 -5.98 8.88
CA ASN A 45 8.71 -5.29 9.41
C ASN A 45 7.43 -6.14 9.25
N LEU A 46 7.25 -6.78 8.08
CA LEU A 46 6.10 -7.63 7.81
C LEU A 46 6.08 -8.86 8.72
N LEU A 47 7.20 -9.56 8.85
CA LEU A 47 7.29 -10.76 9.69
C LEU A 47 7.07 -10.43 11.16
N ALA A 48 7.72 -9.38 11.68
CA ALA A 48 7.54 -8.95 13.06
C ALA A 48 6.08 -8.56 13.37
N PHE A 49 5.38 -7.94 12.40
CA PHE A 49 3.96 -7.62 12.57
C PHE A 49 3.09 -8.88 12.57
N MET A 50 3.33 -9.79 11.62
CA MET A 50 2.58 -11.06 11.54
C MET A 50 2.74 -11.91 12.80
N ASP A 51 3.94 -11.94 13.40
CA ASP A 51 4.18 -12.61 14.68
C ASP A 51 3.37 -11.98 15.83
N THR A 52 3.15 -10.66 15.78
CA THR A 52 2.39 -9.94 16.82
C THR A 52 0.88 -10.20 16.74
N ILE A 53 0.34 -10.36 15.53
CA ILE A 53 -1.10 -10.59 15.30
C ILE A 53 -1.51 -12.06 15.38
N ASN A 54 -0.56 -12.98 15.52
CA ASN A 54 -0.81 -14.42 15.66
C ASN A 54 -0.49 -14.94 17.08
N PRO A 55 -1.07 -14.38 18.17
CA PRO A 55 -0.91 -14.97 19.48
C PRO A 55 -1.67 -16.30 19.51
N SER A 56 -0.97 -17.35 19.91
CA SER A 56 -1.54 -18.66 20.18
C SER A 56 -2.84 -18.56 20.99
N SER A 57 -3.97 -18.88 20.35
CA SER A 57 -5.29 -19.10 20.93
C SER A 57 -6.01 -17.86 21.49
N SER A 58 -6.74 -17.12 20.65
CA SER A 58 -8.05 -16.59 21.05
C SER A 58 -8.97 -16.43 19.85
N SER A 59 -10.08 -17.17 19.87
CA SER A 59 -11.14 -17.13 18.88
C SER A 59 -11.91 -15.81 19.00
N SER A 60 -11.60 -14.86 18.15
CA SER A 60 -12.47 -13.75 17.78
C SER A 60 -12.51 -13.71 16.26
N SER A 61 -13.66 -13.39 15.67
CA SER A 61 -13.86 -13.31 14.23
C SER A 61 -12.99 -12.19 13.64
N THR A 62 -11.71 -12.47 13.45
CA THR A 62 -10.80 -11.63 12.70
C THR A 62 -11.23 -11.70 11.24
N HIS A 63 -11.24 -10.55 10.55
CA HIS A 63 -11.31 -10.59 9.10
C HIS A 63 -10.20 -11.52 8.62
N GLN A 64 -10.57 -12.64 8.01
CA GLN A 64 -9.61 -13.62 7.55
C GLN A 64 -9.01 -13.07 6.26
N TRP A 65 -7.94 -12.28 6.41
CA TRP A 65 -7.23 -11.71 5.27
C TRP A 65 -6.82 -12.83 4.33
N LYS A 66 -7.16 -12.68 3.06
CA LYS A 66 -6.79 -13.67 2.04
C LYS A 66 -5.33 -13.51 1.67
N TYR A 67 -4.79 -12.30 1.70
CA TYR A 67 -3.41 -11.99 1.36
C TYR A 67 -2.72 -11.24 2.51
N HIS A 68 -1.42 -11.45 2.67
CA HIS A 68 -0.63 -10.61 3.57
C HIS A 68 -0.33 -9.27 2.91
N VAL A 69 -0.02 -9.27 1.61
CA VAL A 69 0.41 -8.06 0.89
C VAL A 69 -0.35 -7.92 -0.43
N PHE A 70 -0.83 -6.71 -0.70
CA PHE A 70 -1.19 -6.23 -2.04
C PHE A 70 -0.01 -5.41 -2.59
N LEU A 71 0.46 -5.73 -3.79
CA LEU A 71 1.58 -5.05 -4.44
C LEU A 71 1.06 -4.25 -5.65
N SER A 72 0.98 -2.94 -5.51
CA SER A 72 0.58 -1.98 -6.55
C SER A 72 1.80 -1.29 -7.15
N PHE A 73 1.87 -1.23 -8.48
CA PHE A 73 3.02 -0.70 -9.20
C PHE A 73 2.67 -0.41 -10.66
N ARG A 74 3.48 0.45 -11.30
CA ARG A 74 3.39 0.65 -12.75
C ARG A 74 4.12 -0.49 -13.47
N GLY A 75 3.38 -1.36 -14.13
CA GLY A 75 3.92 -2.56 -14.78
C GLY A 75 4.89 -2.28 -15.92
N GLU A 76 4.82 -1.09 -16.53
CA GLU A 76 5.77 -0.66 -17.56
C GLU A 76 7.12 -0.24 -16.98
N ASP A 77 7.14 0.27 -15.74
CA ASP A 77 8.35 0.81 -15.12
C ASP A 77 9.11 -0.26 -14.34
N THR A 78 8.42 -1.05 -13.50
CA THR A 78 9.10 -1.82 -12.45
C THR A 78 8.84 -3.32 -12.44
N ARG A 79 8.05 -3.84 -13.40
CA ARG A 79 7.57 -5.22 -13.33
C ARG A 79 8.66 -6.27 -13.36
N ASN A 80 9.63 -6.11 -14.26
CA ASN A 80 10.63 -7.13 -14.56
C ASN A 80 11.98 -6.86 -13.85
N ASN A 81 12.00 -5.94 -12.88
CA ASN A 81 13.17 -5.59 -12.09
C ASN A 81 12.78 -5.54 -10.60
N PHE A 82 12.82 -4.38 -9.96
CA PHE A 82 12.57 -4.15 -8.55
C PHE A 82 11.28 -4.79 -8.01
N THR A 83 10.15 -4.68 -8.72
CA THR A 83 8.88 -5.30 -8.25
C THR A 83 8.94 -6.82 -8.31
N ASP A 84 9.62 -7.42 -9.29
CA ASP A 84 9.80 -8.87 -9.35
C ASP A 84 10.69 -9.35 -8.20
N HIS A 85 11.74 -8.60 -7.87
CA HIS A 85 12.62 -8.90 -6.73
C HIS A 85 11.85 -8.87 -5.40
N ILE A 86 11.04 -7.83 -5.15
CA ILE A 86 10.16 -7.76 -3.97
C ILE A 86 9.23 -8.98 -3.93
N TYR A 87 8.54 -9.26 -5.03
CA TYR A 87 7.57 -10.35 -5.10
C TYR A 87 8.21 -11.73 -4.84
N ALA A 88 9.36 -11.98 -5.47
CA ALA A 88 10.11 -13.21 -5.28
C ALA A 88 10.58 -13.38 -3.82
N ALA A 89 11.11 -12.31 -3.21
CA ALA A 89 11.57 -12.33 -1.83
C ALA A 89 10.43 -12.56 -0.82
N LEU A 90 9.27 -11.92 -1.03
CA LEU A 90 8.06 -12.14 -0.23
C LEU A 90 7.61 -13.61 -0.31
N ASN A 91 7.51 -14.16 -1.52
CA ASN A 91 7.11 -15.55 -1.73
C ASN A 91 8.10 -16.54 -1.10
N GLN A 92 9.41 -16.30 -1.21
CA GLN A 92 10.44 -17.13 -0.58
C GLN A 92 10.32 -17.17 0.95
N LYS A 93 9.75 -16.15 1.57
CA LYS A 93 9.50 -16.07 3.01
C LYS A 93 8.08 -16.51 3.41
N GLY A 94 7.30 -17.07 2.49
CA GLY A 94 5.92 -17.51 2.76
C GLY A 94 4.94 -16.36 2.93
N VAL A 95 5.30 -15.14 2.52
CA VAL A 95 4.41 -13.98 2.57
C VAL A 95 3.49 -14.01 1.35
N TYR A 96 2.28 -14.53 1.54
CA TYR A 96 1.29 -14.63 0.48
C TYR A 96 0.89 -13.25 -0.06
N THR A 97 1.30 -12.97 -1.29
CA THR A 97 1.25 -11.64 -1.91
C THR A 97 0.38 -11.67 -3.17
N PHE A 98 -0.59 -10.77 -3.24
CA PHE A 98 -1.28 -10.45 -4.48
C PHE A 98 -0.43 -9.43 -5.25
N ARG A 99 0.04 -9.81 -6.44
CA ARG A 99 0.79 -8.93 -7.34
C ARG A 99 -0.16 -8.43 -8.42
N ASP A 100 -0.42 -7.12 -8.44
CA ASP A 100 -1.22 -6.54 -9.53
C ASP A 100 -0.55 -6.79 -10.89
N ASP A 101 -1.35 -7.08 -11.91
CA ASP A 101 -0.87 -7.43 -13.24
C ASP A 101 -1.42 -6.45 -14.28
N GLU A 102 -0.92 -5.21 -14.25
CA GLU A 102 -1.32 -4.17 -15.20
C GLU A 102 -1.15 -4.53 -16.70
N LYS A 103 -0.41 -5.60 -17.06
CA LYS A 103 -0.25 -6.00 -18.46
C LYS A 103 -1.52 -6.59 -19.06
N LEU A 104 -2.45 -7.06 -18.23
CA LEU A 104 -3.65 -7.79 -18.68
C LEU A 104 -4.89 -6.91 -18.84
N GLU A 105 -4.92 -5.70 -18.26
CA GLU A 105 -6.18 -4.97 -18.02
C GLU A 105 -6.16 -3.52 -18.58
N ARG A 106 -5.52 -3.29 -19.74
CA ARG A 106 -5.57 -1.98 -20.42
C ARG A 106 -7.00 -1.64 -20.87
N GLY A 107 -7.60 -0.64 -20.21
CA GLY A 107 -8.78 0.08 -20.71
C GLY A 107 -10.12 -0.29 -20.08
N GLU A 108 -10.15 -1.25 -19.16
CA GLU A 108 -11.37 -1.65 -18.43
C GLU A 108 -11.47 -0.95 -17.06
N PRO A 109 -12.66 -0.90 -16.43
CA PRO A 109 -12.79 -0.53 -15.03
C PRO A 109 -12.05 -1.52 -14.12
N ILE A 110 -11.60 -1.07 -12.95
CA ILE A 110 -10.98 -1.95 -11.95
C ILE A 110 -11.89 -3.15 -11.68
N SER A 111 -11.36 -4.35 -11.89
CA SER A 111 -12.09 -5.59 -11.66
C SER A 111 -12.56 -5.69 -10.19
N PRO A 112 -13.80 -6.15 -9.93
CA PRO A 112 -14.26 -6.43 -8.57
C PRO A 112 -13.32 -7.37 -7.80
N MET A 113 -12.64 -8.28 -8.51
CA MET A 113 -11.65 -9.18 -7.93
C MET A 113 -10.45 -8.41 -7.37
N LEU A 114 -9.98 -7.39 -8.08
CA LEU A 114 -8.85 -6.57 -7.66
C LEU A 114 -9.21 -5.71 -6.45
N LEU A 115 -10.37 -5.05 -6.48
CA LEU A 115 -10.90 -4.31 -5.33
C LEU A 115 -10.99 -5.19 -4.09
N LYS A 116 -11.46 -6.44 -4.28
CA LYS A 116 -11.56 -7.41 -3.19
C LYS A 116 -10.19 -7.87 -2.70
N ALA A 117 -9.20 -8.01 -3.59
CA ALA A 117 -7.84 -8.33 -3.19
C ALA A 117 -7.22 -7.23 -2.31
N ILE A 118 -7.49 -5.95 -2.59
CA ILE A 118 -7.06 -4.83 -1.75
C ILE A 118 -7.73 -4.90 -0.37
N GLU A 119 -9.05 -5.13 -0.33
CA GLU A 119 -9.81 -5.25 0.93
C GLU A 119 -9.38 -6.45 1.79
N ASP A 120 -9.02 -7.56 1.15
CA ASP A 120 -8.62 -8.80 1.81
C ASP A 120 -7.10 -8.86 2.09
N SER A 121 -6.39 -7.73 2.00
CA SER A 121 -4.96 -7.62 2.29
C SER A 121 -4.68 -6.94 3.64
N LEU A 122 -3.61 -7.38 4.32
CA LEU A 122 -3.10 -6.74 5.54
C LEU A 122 -2.28 -5.48 5.25
N PHE A 123 -1.43 -5.58 4.24
CA PHE A 123 -0.53 -4.52 3.80
C PHE A 123 -0.76 -4.19 2.34
N ALA A 124 -0.53 -2.94 1.96
CA ALA A 124 -0.34 -2.55 0.58
C ALA A 124 1.05 -1.93 0.42
N ILE A 125 1.88 -2.52 -0.44
CA ILE A 125 3.12 -1.93 -0.90
C ILE A 125 2.81 -1.20 -2.21
N VAL A 126 3.08 0.11 -2.24
CA VAL A 126 2.81 0.96 -3.41
C VAL A 126 4.15 1.44 -3.96
N VAL A 127 4.55 0.91 -5.12
CA VAL A 127 5.77 1.30 -5.82
C VAL A 127 5.46 2.47 -6.75
N LEU A 128 5.71 3.68 -6.25
CA LEU A 128 5.53 4.94 -6.96
C LEU A 128 6.76 5.18 -7.84
N SER A 129 6.58 4.97 -9.14
CA SER A 129 7.62 5.16 -10.16
C SER A 129 7.39 6.42 -10.99
N LYS A 130 8.33 6.75 -11.87
CA LYS A 130 8.29 7.94 -12.74
C LYS A 130 7.00 8.09 -13.55
N ASN A 131 6.43 7.00 -14.07
CA ASN A 131 5.23 7.01 -14.92
C ASN A 131 3.97 6.48 -14.20
N TYR A 132 4.01 6.26 -12.89
CA TYR A 132 2.85 5.75 -12.13
C TYR A 132 1.57 6.56 -12.40
N ALA A 133 1.65 7.88 -12.28
CA ALA A 133 0.49 8.76 -12.50
C ALA A 133 -0.03 8.82 -13.94
N SER A 134 0.69 8.26 -14.93
CA SER A 134 0.16 8.17 -16.31
C SER A 134 -0.93 7.11 -16.45
N SER A 135 -0.96 6.10 -15.57
CA SER A 135 -1.94 5.01 -15.59
C SER A 135 -3.16 5.40 -14.75
N THR A 136 -4.31 5.55 -15.39
CA THR A 136 -5.59 5.79 -14.67
C THR A 136 -5.93 4.61 -13.75
N TRP A 137 -5.45 3.41 -14.10
CA TRP A 137 -5.60 2.20 -13.30
C TRP A 137 -4.82 2.30 -11.98
N CYS A 138 -3.51 2.54 -12.04
CA CYS A 138 -2.66 2.84 -10.87
C CYS A 138 -3.28 3.90 -9.95
N LEU A 139 -3.88 4.94 -10.53
CA LEU A 139 -4.50 6.02 -9.78
C LEU A 139 -5.83 5.61 -9.11
N ASP A 140 -6.68 4.86 -9.80
CA ASP A 140 -7.92 4.31 -9.23
C ASP A 140 -7.63 3.27 -8.13
N GLU A 141 -6.59 2.44 -8.31
CA GLU A 141 -6.09 1.51 -7.29
C GLU A 141 -5.62 2.24 -6.04
N LEU A 142 -4.80 3.28 -6.23
CA LEU A 142 -4.28 4.07 -5.12
C LEU A 142 -5.42 4.71 -4.32
N VAL A 143 -6.46 5.21 -4.98
CA VAL A 143 -7.64 5.73 -4.29
C VAL A 143 -8.30 4.65 -3.43
N LYS A 144 -8.47 3.44 -3.95
CA LYS A 144 -9.04 2.33 -3.17
C LYS A 144 -8.14 1.93 -2.00
N ILE A 145 -6.83 1.85 -2.21
CA ILE A 145 -5.84 1.55 -1.16
C ILE A 145 -5.94 2.58 -0.03
N MET A 146 -5.98 3.86 -0.36
CA MET A 146 -6.05 4.94 0.64
C MET A 146 -7.42 4.98 1.36
N ASP A 147 -8.50 4.59 0.68
CA ASP A 147 -9.80 4.38 1.31
C ASP A 147 -9.79 3.21 2.30
N CYS A 148 -9.26 2.05 1.91
CA CYS A 148 -9.08 0.89 2.78
C CYS A 148 -8.15 1.19 3.97
N ARG A 149 -7.11 2.00 3.77
CA ARG A 149 -6.25 2.48 4.87
C ARG A 149 -7.06 3.25 5.90
N LYS A 150 -7.91 4.17 5.44
CA LYS A 150 -8.70 5.05 6.32
C LYS A 150 -9.81 4.29 7.04
N ASN A 151 -10.46 3.35 6.37
CA ASN A 151 -11.72 2.77 6.83
C ASN A 151 -11.61 1.30 7.30
N MET A 152 -10.56 0.57 6.88
CA MET A 152 -10.43 -0.87 7.10
C MET A 152 -9.12 -1.27 7.79
N GLY A 153 -8.25 -0.30 8.10
CA GLY A 153 -6.99 -0.56 8.81
C GLY A 153 -5.87 -1.15 7.94
N LEU A 154 -5.99 -1.09 6.61
CA LEU A 154 -4.92 -1.49 5.68
C LEU A 154 -3.65 -0.67 5.94
N ILE A 155 -2.51 -1.34 6.14
CA ILE A 155 -1.23 -0.67 6.37
C ILE A 155 -0.57 -0.39 5.01
N VAL A 156 -0.30 0.88 4.71
CA VAL A 156 0.26 1.29 3.40
C VAL A 156 1.73 1.64 3.54
N LEU A 157 2.54 1.06 2.66
CA LEU A 157 3.99 1.17 2.60
C LEU A 157 4.42 1.73 1.24
N PRO A 158 4.60 3.06 1.10
CA PRO A 158 5.09 3.62 -0.16
C PRO A 158 6.57 3.34 -0.36
N ILE A 159 6.92 3.04 -1.60
CA ILE A 159 8.29 3.01 -2.10
C ILE A 159 8.38 3.99 -3.27
N PHE A 160 9.27 4.96 -3.19
CA PHE A 160 9.52 5.94 -4.24
C PHE A 160 10.69 5.44 -5.09
N TYR A 161 10.38 4.90 -6.27
CA TYR A 161 11.35 4.27 -7.18
C TYR A 161 11.73 5.22 -8.32
N ASP A 162 12.99 5.67 -8.31
CA ASP A 162 13.55 6.68 -9.22
C ASP A 162 12.67 7.95 -9.32
N VAL A 163 12.08 8.34 -8.19
CA VAL A 163 11.26 9.54 -8.07
C VAL A 163 11.36 10.11 -6.66
N GLU A 164 11.50 11.42 -6.57
CA GLU A 164 11.49 12.11 -5.29
C GLU A 164 10.09 12.10 -4.66
N PRO A 165 9.95 11.87 -3.34
CA PRO A 165 8.65 11.96 -2.65
C PRO A 165 7.95 13.30 -2.87
N THR A 166 8.71 14.40 -2.98
CA THR A 166 8.18 15.74 -3.25
C THR A 166 7.56 15.85 -4.65
N VAL A 167 8.13 15.17 -5.65
CA VAL A 167 7.58 15.13 -7.01
C VAL A 167 6.21 14.46 -7.00
N VAL A 168 6.06 13.36 -6.24
CA VAL A 168 4.77 12.67 -6.10
C VAL A 168 3.77 13.50 -5.29
N ARG A 169 4.21 14.09 -4.17
CA ARG A 169 3.36 14.85 -3.24
C ARG A 169 2.79 16.12 -3.85
N GLU A 170 3.60 16.82 -4.65
CA GLU A 170 3.25 18.09 -5.29
C GLU A 170 2.89 17.91 -6.78
N GLN A 171 2.90 16.66 -7.26
CA GLN A 171 2.62 16.26 -8.64
C GLN A 171 3.37 17.11 -9.68
N THR A 172 4.69 17.23 -9.54
CA THR A 172 5.56 17.97 -10.47
C THR A 172 6.21 17.05 -11.51
N LYS A 173 7.04 17.59 -12.42
CA LYS A 173 7.75 16.81 -13.47
C LYS A 173 6.80 15.91 -14.30
N THR A 174 7.06 14.61 -14.38
CA THR A 174 6.25 13.66 -15.16
C THR A 174 4.84 13.52 -14.62
N TYR A 175 4.63 13.70 -13.31
CA TYR A 175 3.31 13.67 -12.70
C TYR A 175 2.48 14.88 -13.17
N ALA A 176 3.09 16.08 -13.26
CA ALA A 176 2.40 17.26 -13.80
C ALA A 176 1.92 17.03 -15.23
N GLN A 177 2.78 16.44 -16.07
CA GLN A 177 2.44 16.13 -17.47
C GLN A 177 1.28 15.13 -17.55
N ALA A 178 1.31 14.06 -16.74
CA ALA A 178 0.22 13.10 -16.68
C ALA A 178 -1.12 13.75 -16.28
N PHE A 179 -1.10 14.64 -15.28
CA PHE A 179 -2.31 15.32 -14.82
C PHE A 179 -2.88 16.32 -15.83
N VAL A 180 -2.04 16.99 -16.64
CA VAL A 180 -2.53 17.82 -17.75
C VAL A 180 -3.33 16.97 -18.75
N GLU A 181 -2.85 15.77 -19.08
CA GLU A 181 -3.57 14.87 -19.99
C GLU A 181 -4.85 14.31 -19.37
N HIS A 182 -4.82 13.95 -18.07
CA HIS A 182 -6.01 13.50 -17.36
C HIS A 182 -7.07 14.58 -17.25
N GLU A 183 -6.72 15.84 -17.01
CA GLU A 183 -7.69 16.94 -16.98
C GLU A 183 -8.37 17.17 -18.33
N LYS A 184 -7.63 17.02 -19.43
CA LYS A 184 -8.20 17.08 -20.78
C LYS A 184 -9.16 15.91 -21.02
N HIS A 185 -8.72 14.69 -20.70
CA HIS A 185 -9.50 13.47 -20.94
C HIS A 185 -10.75 13.37 -20.05
N PHE A 186 -10.64 13.77 -18.78
CA PHE A 186 -11.70 13.74 -17.78
C PHE A 186 -12.28 15.14 -17.50
N ASN A 187 -12.32 16.02 -18.51
CA ASN A 187 -12.81 17.39 -18.37
C ASN A 187 -14.26 17.50 -17.82
N LYS A 188 -15.09 16.48 -18.05
CA LYS A 188 -16.45 16.36 -17.49
C LYS A 188 -16.50 15.76 -16.09
N ASN A 189 -15.39 15.22 -15.59
CA ASN A 189 -15.27 14.57 -14.29
C ASN A 189 -13.96 14.98 -13.57
N LEU A 190 -13.71 16.29 -13.46
CA LEU A 190 -12.54 16.81 -12.75
C LEU A 190 -12.49 16.37 -11.28
N LYS A 191 -13.64 16.07 -10.67
CA LYS A 191 -13.70 15.50 -9.31
C LYS A 191 -12.85 14.24 -9.19
N LYS A 192 -12.92 13.33 -10.17
CA LYS A 192 -12.09 12.11 -10.20
C LYS A 192 -10.60 12.45 -10.23
N VAL A 193 -10.20 13.42 -11.05
CA VAL A 193 -8.80 13.90 -11.12
C VAL A 193 -8.34 14.51 -9.79
N HIS A 194 -9.20 15.27 -9.11
CA HIS A 194 -8.89 15.80 -7.77
C HIS A 194 -8.74 14.70 -6.72
N THR A 195 -9.56 13.65 -6.78
CA THR A 195 -9.43 12.48 -5.89
C THR A 195 -8.09 11.77 -6.10
N TRP A 196 -7.65 11.60 -7.35
CA TRP A 196 -6.32 11.05 -7.64
C TRP A 196 -5.17 11.88 -7.08
N ARG A 197 -5.24 13.21 -7.23
CA ARG A 197 -4.24 14.12 -6.64
C ARG A 197 -4.18 14.00 -5.12
N ALA A 198 -5.34 14.00 -4.47
CA ALA A 198 -5.41 13.85 -3.02
C ALA A 198 -4.78 12.53 -2.55
N ALA A 199 -5.08 11.42 -3.22
CA ALA A 199 -4.51 10.12 -2.87
C ALA A 199 -2.98 10.08 -3.03
N LEU A 200 -2.42 10.70 -4.09
CA LEU A 200 -0.98 10.83 -4.28
C LEU A 200 -0.32 11.71 -3.21
N THR A 201 -0.93 12.84 -2.86
CA THR A 201 -0.45 13.70 -1.77
C THR A 201 -0.47 12.95 -0.44
N ASP A 202 -1.56 12.26 -0.13
CA ASP A 202 -1.73 11.53 1.14
C ASP A 202 -0.75 10.36 1.26
N VAL A 203 -0.59 9.55 0.22
CA VAL A 203 0.36 8.42 0.25
C VAL A 203 1.80 8.92 0.38
N SER A 204 2.13 10.07 -0.22
CA SER A 204 3.47 10.66 -0.16
C SER A 204 3.81 11.27 1.19
N ASN A 205 2.80 11.46 2.07
CA ASN A 205 3.00 11.91 3.44
C ASN A 205 3.21 10.74 4.43
N LEU A 206 3.09 9.49 3.96
CA LEU A 206 3.38 8.31 4.77
C LEU A 206 4.89 8.04 4.80
N SER A 207 5.35 7.40 5.87
CA SER A 207 6.73 6.93 5.95
C SER A 207 6.96 5.77 4.99
N GLY A 208 8.06 5.83 4.24
CA GLY A 208 8.41 4.85 3.23
C GLY A 208 9.89 4.90 2.88
N TRP A 209 10.25 4.30 1.74
CA TRP A 209 11.63 4.22 1.28
C TRP A 209 11.79 4.89 -0.08
N SER A 210 12.94 5.51 -0.32
CA SER A 210 13.31 6.05 -1.62
C SER A 210 14.46 5.23 -2.19
N LEU A 211 14.34 4.84 -3.45
CA LEU A 211 15.35 4.11 -4.22
C LEU A 211 15.72 4.95 -5.43
N GLU A 212 17.00 5.24 -5.60
CA GLU A 212 17.54 5.79 -6.85
C GLU A 212 18.06 4.61 -7.67
N ASP A 213 17.62 4.47 -8.92
CA ASP A 213 18.18 3.46 -9.82
C ASP A 213 19.64 3.84 -10.10
N GLY A 214 20.57 2.93 -9.83
CA GLY A 214 22.01 3.16 -9.92
C GLY A 214 22.56 3.21 -11.34
#